data_AF-A0A0S8G0U4-F1
#
_entry.id   AF-A0A0S8G0U4-F1
#
_cell.length_a   1.000
_cell.length_b   1.000
_cell.length_c   1.000
_cell.angle_alpha   90.00
_cell.angle_beta   90.00
_cell.angle_gamma   90.00
#
_symmetry.space_group_name_H-M   'P 1'
#
loop_
_entity.id
_entity.type
_entity.pdbx_description
1 polymer ?
#
loop_
_entity_poly.entity_id
_entity_poly.type
_entity_poly.pdbx_seq_one_letter_code
_entity_poly.pdbx_strand_id
1 'polypeptide(L)'
;MILLTVAVIFFAGQNLGPVEVVFLFWHFYVPLSLIALVPLLIGLLVGFVGTAVVVKRKDKKVAPGPEPTAAQLEAPAAAAGAEIKDEEEIAG
;
A
#
# COMPACT_ATOMS: atom_id res chain seq x y z
N MET A 1 -3.87 -21.31 -11.19
CA MET A 1 -3.02 -21.34 -12.40
C MET A 1 -3.79 -21.80 -13.63
N ILE A 2 -4.49 -22.94 -13.59
CA ILE A 2 -5.27 -23.46 -14.74
C ILE A 2 -6.24 -22.42 -15.33
N LEU A 3 -7.04 -21.74 -14.50
CA LEU A 3 -7.97 -20.70 -14.97
C LEU A 3 -7.26 -19.53 -15.67
N LEU A 4 -6.09 -19.15 -15.16
CA LEU A 4 -5.27 -18.08 -15.71
C LEU A 4 -4.70 -18.48 -17.07
N THR A 5 -4.22 -19.72 -17.19
CA THR A 5 -3.76 -20.29 -18.47
C THR A 5 -4.87 -20.32 -19.52
N VAL A 6 -6.07 -20.77 -19.15
CA VAL A 6 -7.22 -20.82 -20.09
C VAL A 6 -7.60 -19.40 -20.56
N ALA A 7 -7.66 -18.43 -19.65
CA ALA A 7 -7.94 -17.04 -19.99
C ALA A 7 -6.90 -16.46 -20.96
N VAL A 8 -5.60 -16.75 -20.76
CA VAL A 8 -4.51 -16.30 -21.65
C VAL A 8 -4.64 -16.92 -23.04
N ILE A 9 -4.97 -18.21 -23.14
CA ILE A 9 -5.15 -18.90 -24.43
C ILE A 9 -6.34 -18.29 -25.19
N PHE A 10 -7.46 -18.05 -24.51
CA PHE A 10 -8.65 -17.48 -25.13
C PHE A 10 -8.40 -16.05 -25.60
N PHE A 11 -7.73 -15.24 -24.77
CA PHE A 11 -7.28 -13.91 -25.13
C PHE A 11 -6.35 -13.94 -26.35
N ALA A 12 -5.33 -14.81 -26.36
CA ALA A 12 -4.40 -14.91 -27.48
C ALA A 12 -5.12 -15.28 -28.79
N GLY A 13 -6.04 -16.26 -28.74
CA GLY A 13 -6.82 -16.69 -29.91
C GLY A 13 -7.75 -15.61 -30.47
N GLN A 14 -8.44 -14.85 -29.59
CA GLN A 14 -9.29 -13.73 -30.01
C GLN A 14 -8.50 -12.54 -30.55
N ASN A 15 -7.25 -12.39 -30.13
CA ASN A 15 -6.37 -11.27 -30.49
C ASN A 15 -5.36 -11.65 -31.58
N LEU A 16 -5.65 -12.68 -32.38
CA LEU A 16 -4.90 -13.04 -33.60
C LEU A 16 -5.12 -12.06 -34.76
N GLY A 17 -6.07 -11.13 -34.63
CA GLY A 17 -6.31 -10.08 -35.62
C GLY A 17 -5.01 -9.32 -35.93
N PRO A 18 -4.57 -9.28 -37.20
CA PRO A 18 -3.38 -8.53 -37.58
C PRO A 18 -3.67 -7.04 -37.44
N VAL A 19 -2.81 -6.34 -36.71
CA VAL A 19 -2.83 -4.89 -36.59
C VAL A 19 -1.68 -4.32 -37.40
N GLU A 20 -2.01 -3.33 -38.22
CA GLU A 20 -1.01 -2.58 -38.96
C GLU A 20 -0.40 -1.51 -38.06
N VAL A 21 0.91 -1.59 -37.86
CA VAL A 21 1.69 -0.59 -37.13
C VAL A 21 2.48 0.19 -38.15
N VAL A 22 2.17 1.48 -38.27
CA VAL A 22 2.88 2.41 -39.15
C VAL A 22 3.91 3.16 -38.31
N PHE A 23 5.19 2.98 -38.63
CA PHE A 23 6.29 3.70 -38.00
C PHE A 23 7.08 4.47 -39.05
N LEU A 24 6.84 5.80 -39.10
CA LEU A 24 7.30 6.70 -40.16
C LEU A 24 6.84 6.22 -41.55
N PHE A 25 7.69 5.46 -42.26
CA PHE A 25 7.43 4.92 -43.60
C PHE A 25 7.40 3.38 -43.63
N TRP A 26 7.51 2.73 -42.48
CA TRP A 26 7.55 1.27 -42.38
C TRP A 26 6.20 0.75 -41.89
N HIS A 27 5.70 -0.26 -42.59
CA HIS A 27 4.44 -0.93 -42.30
C HIS A 27 4.75 -2.33 -41.76
N PHE A 28 4.32 -2.59 -40.53
CA PHE A 28 4.48 -3.89 -39.90
C PHE A 28 3.13 -4.47 -39.53
N TYR A 29 2.94 -5.75 -39.80
CA TYR A 29 1.76 -6.49 -39.34
C TYR A 29 2.14 -7.30 -38.11
N VAL A 30 1.54 -6.97 -36.98
CA VAL A 30 1.77 -7.65 -35.71
C VAL A 30 0.43 -8.00 -35.07
N PRO A 31 0.30 -9.16 -34.41
CA PRO A 31 -0.93 -9.50 -33.69
C PRO A 31 -1.21 -8.49 -32.57
N LEU A 32 -2.50 -8.16 -32.38
CA LEU A 32 -2.95 -7.25 -31.32
C LEU A 32 -2.45 -7.68 -29.92
N SER A 33 -2.32 -8.99 -29.70
CA SER A 33 -1.80 -9.56 -28.45
C SER A 33 -0.37 -9.10 -28.12
N LEU A 34 0.52 -8.96 -29.12
CA LEU A 34 1.87 -8.47 -28.92
C LEU A 34 1.87 -6.98 -28.51
N ILE A 35 1.01 -6.20 -29.15
CA ILE A 35 0.85 -4.78 -28.84
C ILE A 35 0.33 -4.59 -27.42
N ALA A 36 -0.64 -5.41 -27.00
CA ALA A 36 -1.21 -5.37 -25.65
C ALA A 36 -0.23 -5.89 -24.57
N LEU A 37 0.68 -6.81 -24.92
CA LEU A 37 1.63 -7.38 -23.98
C LEU A 37 2.64 -6.34 -23.46
N VAL A 38 3.10 -5.44 -24.32
CA VAL A 38 4.10 -4.40 -23.95
C VAL A 38 3.62 -3.50 -22.79
N PRO A 39 2.48 -2.78 -22.88
CA PRO A 39 2.00 -1.95 -21.79
C PRO A 39 1.62 -2.77 -20.56
N LEU A 40 1.15 -4.01 -20.72
CA LEU A 40 0.88 -4.91 -19.60
C LEU A 40 2.17 -5.20 -18.80
N LEU A 41 3.26 -5.54 -19.49
CA LEU A 41 4.55 -5.81 -18.85
C LEU A 41 5.13 -4.56 -18.20
N ILE A 42 5.00 -3.39 -18.84
CA ILE A 42 5.43 -2.11 -18.26
C ILE A 42 4.61 -1.81 -16.99
N GLY A 43 3.29 -1.94 -17.05
CA GLY A 43 2.40 -1.72 -15.91
C GLY A 43 2.70 -2.67 -14.75
N LEU A 44 2.96 -3.95 -15.04
CA LEU A 44 3.36 -4.94 -14.04
C LEU A 44 4.69 -4.56 -13.39
N LEU A 45 5.69 -4.16 -14.19
CA LEU A 45 7.00 -3.76 -13.67
C LEU A 45 6.88 -2.52 -12.77
N VAL A 46 6.15 -1.49 -13.22
CA VAL A 46 5.92 -0.27 -12.44
C VAL A 46 5.16 -0.58 -11.15
N GLY A 47 4.10 -1.40 -11.23
CA GLY A 47 3.32 -1.82 -10.07
C GLY A 47 4.14 -2.62 -9.06
N PHE A 48 5.00 -3.52 -9.54
CA PHE A 48 5.89 -4.32 -8.71
C PHE A 48 6.91 -3.44 -7.98
N VAL A 49 7.60 -2.55 -8.71
CA VAL A 49 8.57 -1.62 -8.13
C VAL A 49 7.89 -0.67 -7.14
N GLY A 50 6.73 -0.11 -7.49
CA GLY A 50 5.97 0.78 -6.61
C GLY A 50 5.55 0.10 -5.31
N THR A 51 5.04 -1.13 -5.41
CA THR A 51 4.66 -1.93 -4.23
C THR A 51 5.86 -2.24 -3.34
N ALA A 52 6.98 -2.65 -3.93
CA ALA A 52 8.22 -2.93 -3.19
C ALA A 52 8.73 -1.70 -2.43
N VAL A 53 8.68 -0.51 -3.04
CA VAL A 53 9.06 0.74 -2.38
C VAL A 53 8.14 1.07 -1.21
N VAL A 54 6.82 0.90 -1.36
CA VAL A 54 5.84 1.17 -0.30
C VAL A 54 6.03 0.22 0.88
N VAL A 55 6.20 -1.08 0.62
CA VAL A 55 6.44 -2.09 1.68
C VAL A 55 7.70 -1.74 2.47
N LYS A 56 8.82 -1.48 1.78
CA LYS A 56 10.10 -1.14 2.42
C LYS A 56 10.06 0.16 3.24
N ARG A 57 9.14 1.08 2.95
CA ARG A 57 8.91 2.31 3.74
C ARG A 57 8.09 2.06 5.00
N LYS A 58 7.20 1.06 5.01
CA LYS A 58 6.40 0.72 6.20
C LYS A 58 7.28 0.13 7.31
N ASP A 59 8.26 -0.70 6.94
CA ASP A 59 9.21 -1.29 7.90
C ASP A 59 10.05 -0.23 8.63
N LYS A 60 10.34 0.90 7.99
CA LYS A 60 11.09 2.01 8.62
C LYS A 60 10.24 2.91 9.52
N LYS A 61 8.91 2.86 9.44
CA LYS A 61 8.01 3.69 10.26
C LYS A 61 7.57 3.02 11.56
N VAL A 62 7.87 1.75 11.76
CA VAL A 62 7.70 1.07 13.05
C VAL A 62 9.02 1.10 13.81
N ALA A 63 9.50 2.31 14.12
CA ALA A 63 10.38 2.45 15.26
C ALA A 63 9.49 2.26 16.50
N PRO A 64 9.87 1.41 17.47
CA PRO A 64 9.15 1.33 18.73
C PRO A 64 9.16 2.73 19.34
N GLY A 65 7.98 3.34 19.46
CA GLY A 65 7.83 4.55 20.26
C GLY A 65 8.33 4.26 21.68
N PRO A 66 8.94 5.24 22.35
CA PRO A 66 9.47 5.04 23.70
C PRO A 66 8.35 4.48 24.58
N GLU A 67 8.60 3.33 25.20
CA GLU A 67 7.69 2.79 26.21
C GLU A 67 7.39 3.91 27.21
N PRO A 68 6.11 4.19 27.53
CA PRO A 68 5.78 5.15 28.57
C PRO A 68 6.39 4.61 29.86
N THR A 69 7.52 5.19 30.25
CA THR A 69 8.21 4.84 31.48
C THR A 69 7.21 5.06 32.61
N ALA A 70 7.09 4.07 33.51
CA ALA A 70 6.14 4.06 34.63
C ALA A 70 6.10 5.35 35.45
N ALA A 71 7.13 6.20 35.35
CA ALA A 71 7.18 7.56 35.88
C ALA A 71 6.06 8.51 35.41
N GLN A 72 5.42 8.29 34.26
CA GLN A 72 4.30 9.14 33.80
C GLN A 72 2.92 8.71 34.34
N LEU A 73 2.81 7.49 34.89
CA LEU A 73 1.56 7.00 35.48
C LEU A 73 1.39 7.38 36.96
N GLU A 74 2.46 7.80 37.64
CA GLU A 74 2.37 8.16 39.07
C GLU A 74 2.10 9.66 39.33
N ALA A 75 2.22 10.53 38.32
CA ALA A 75 2.09 11.98 38.52
C ALA A 75 0.66 12.50 38.81
N PRO A 76 -0.46 11.92 38.31
CA PRO A 76 -1.78 12.50 38.60
C PRO A 76 -2.46 11.93 39.86
N ALA A 77 -1.94 10.87 40.48
CA ALA A 77 -2.60 10.25 41.65
C ALA A 77 -2.29 10.95 42.98
N ALA A 78 -1.14 11.61 43.10
CA ALA A 78 -0.75 12.30 44.35
C ALA A 78 -1.38 13.69 44.53
N ALA A 79 -1.86 14.32 43.44
CA ALA A 79 -2.44 15.66 43.50
C ALA A 79 -3.94 15.67 43.87
N ALA A 80 -4.64 14.54 43.75
CA ALA A 80 -6.08 14.45 44.02
C ALA A 80 -6.43 14.18 45.50
N GLY A 81 -5.43 14.02 46.38
CA GLY A 81 -5.63 13.65 47.78
C GLY A 81 -5.52 14.79 48.81
N ALA A 82 -5.26 16.04 48.38
CA ALA A 82 -4.92 17.12 49.30
C ALA A 82 -5.97 18.24 49.42
N GLU A 83 -7.05 18.22 48.64
CA GLU A 83 -8.02 19.33 48.57
C GLU A 83 -9.41 18.97 49.13
N ILE A 84 -9.47 18.06 50.11
CA ILE A 84 -10.69 17.80 50.89
C ILE A 84 -10.30 17.70 52.36
N LYS A 85 -9.89 18.81 52.99
CA LYS A 85 -9.77 18.84 54.46
C LYS A 85 -10.07 20.17 55.15
N ASP A 86 -10.49 21.21 54.41
CA ASP A 86 -10.64 22.55 55.00
C ASP A 86 -12.09 23.09 55.03
N GLU A 87 -13.12 22.27 54.82
CA GLU A 87 -14.52 22.76 54.85
C GLU A 87 -15.41 22.20 56.00
N GLU A 88 -14.89 21.35 56.90
CA GLU A 88 -15.66 20.83 58.05
C GLU A 88 -15.33 21.52 59.38
N GLU A 89 -15.13 22.85 59.37
CA GLU A 89 -15.01 23.67 60.60
C GLU A 89 -15.82 24.98 60.53
N ILE A 90 -16.99 25.00 59.87
CA ILE A 90 -17.96 26.11 60.04
C ILE A 90 -19.40 25.58 59.99
N ALA A 91 -19.78 24.77 60.98
CA ALA A 91 -21.18 24.55 61.35
C ALA A 91 -21.26 24.08 62.81
N GLY A 92 -20.85 24.99 63.71
CA GLY A 92 -21.24 24.97 65.13
C GLY A 92 -22.53 25.75 65.35
#